data_AF-A0A7S8IUP5-F1
#
_entry.id   AF-A0A7S8IUP5-F1
#
_cell.length_a   1.000
_cell.length_b   1.000
_cell.length_c   1.000
_cell.angle_alpha   90.00
_cell.angle_beta   90.00
_cell.angle_gamma   90.00
#
_symmetry.space_group_name_H-M   'P 1'
#
loop_
_entity.id
_entity.type
_entity.pdbx_description
1 polymer ?
#
loop_
_entity_poly.entity_id
_entity_poly.type
_entity_poly.pdbx_seq_one_letter_code
_entity_poly.pdbx_strand_id
1 'polypeptide(L)'
;MKFRIALAIAATVALAACGSTEDASTAAEADTVEIPADEALTGVDATPVADEAATATEEADDAATTEEAAIQEAGDKAADTAAEAMDAMAEDTEN
;
A
#
# COMPACT_ATOMS: atom_id res chain seq x y z
N MET A 1 -27.76 15.26 25.53
CA MET A 1 -27.32 15.41 24.13
C MET A 1 -26.14 16.38 23.97
N LYS A 2 -26.23 17.63 24.46
CA LYS A 2 -25.18 18.67 24.34
C LYS A 2 -23.80 18.28 24.94
N PHE A 3 -23.78 17.61 26.09
CA PHE A 3 -22.54 17.19 26.77
C PHE A 3 -21.75 16.11 26.00
N ARG A 4 -22.44 15.27 25.22
CA ARG A 4 -21.80 14.21 24.41
C ARG A 4 -21.13 14.78 23.16
N ILE A 5 -21.72 15.82 22.57
CA ILE A 5 -21.13 16.53 21.42
C ILE A 5 -19.87 17.27 21.85
N ALA A 6 -19.89 17.93 23.01
CA ALA A 6 -18.71 18.61 23.55
C ALA A 6 -17.54 17.65 23.84
N LEU A 7 -17.83 16.45 24.36
CA LEU A 7 -16.82 15.42 24.62
C LEU A 7 -16.20 14.87 23.32
N ALA A 8 -17.02 14.64 22.29
CA ALA A 8 -16.55 14.13 21.01
C ALA A 8 -15.60 15.11 20.30
N ILE A 9 -15.92 16.42 20.35
CA ILE A 9 -15.07 17.46 19.77
C ILE A 9 -13.74 17.55 20.54
N ALA A 10 -13.76 17.51 21.87
CA ALA A 10 -12.54 17.53 22.68
C ALA A 10 -11.63 16.32 22.42
N ALA A 11 -12.21 15.14 22.20
CA ALA A 11 -11.45 13.92 21.87
C ALA A 11 -10.76 14.03 20.51
N THR A 12 -11.41 14.60 19.50
CA THR A 12 -10.80 14.78 18.17
C THR A 12 -9.65 15.80 18.16
N VAL A 13 -9.75 16.86 18.98
CA VAL A 13 -8.67 17.86 19.13
C VAL A 13 -7.50 17.30 19.93
N ALA A 14 -7.76 16.47 20.94
CA ALA A 14 -6.70 15.77 21.69
C ALA A 14 -5.99 14.71 20.84
N LEU A 15 -6.70 14.01 19.95
CA LEU A 15 -6.09 13.07 19.01
C LEU A 15 -5.25 13.79 17.94
N ALA A 16 -5.67 14.97 17.48
CA ALA A 16 -4.86 15.80 16.58
C ALA A 16 -3.60 16.36 17.27
N ALA A 17 -3.66 16.64 18.57
CA ALA A 17 -2.50 17.06 19.36
C ALA A 17 -1.53 15.89 19.69
N CYS A 18 -2.03 14.65 19.76
CA CYS A 18 -1.22 13.44 19.91
C CYS A 18 -0.79 12.84 18.54
N GLY A 19 -1.29 13.41 17.44
CA GLY A 19 -1.01 13.03 16.05
C GLY A 19 0.03 13.90 15.36
N SER A 20 0.70 14.80 16.10
CA SER A 20 1.98 15.37 15.68
C SER A 20 3.06 14.29 15.84
N THR A 21 2.94 13.22 15.07
CA THR A 21 4.04 12.30 14.85
C THR A 21 4.95 13.01 13.87
N GLU A 22 6.12 13.48 14.33
CA GLU A 22 7.22 13.73 13.40
C GLU A 22 7.29 12.54 12.44
N ASP A 23 7.24 12.83 11.15
CA ASP A 23 7.36 11.83 10.09
C ASP A 23 8.61 10.99 10.38
N ALA A 24 8.41 9.75 10.83
CA ALA A 24 9.51 8.87 11.21
C ALA A 24 10.45 8.60 10.03
N SER A 25 9.93 8.73 8.81
CA SER A 25 10.64 8.69 7.54
C SER A 25 11.63 9.85 7.35
N THR A 26 11.41 11.01 7.98
CA THR A 26 12.31 12.18 7.91
C THR A 26 13.50 12.05 8.88
N ALA A 27 13.31 11.40 10.04
CA ALA A 27 14.41 11.11 10.97
C ALA A 27 15.23 9.87 10.56
N ALA A 28 14.66 9.03 9.71
CA ALA A 28 15.29 7.86 9.12
C ALA A 28 15.60 8.11 7.64
N GLU A 29 16.35 9.17 7.32
CA GLU A 29 17.24 9.08 6.17
C GLU A 29 18.23 7.97 6.49
N ALA A 30 17.88 6.74 6.10
CA ALA A 30 18.81 5.63 6.16
C ALA A 30 19.98 6.04 5.29
N ASP A 31 21.10 6.41 5.92
CA ASP A 31 22.39 6.49 5.23
C ASP A 31 22.50 5.19 4.44
N THR A 32 22.31 5.28 3.12
CA THR A 32 22.48 4.12 2.26
C THR A 32 23.93 3.74 2.43
N VAL A 33 24.15 2.62 3.12
CA VAL A 33 25.47 2.07 3.28
C VAL A 33 25.90 1.69 1.86
N GLU A 34 26.70 2.54 1.21
CA GLU A 34 27.29 2.33 -0.12
C GLU A 34 28.29 1.16 -0.14
N ILE A 35 28.24 0.29 0.87
CA ILE A 35 29.03 -0.92 0.95
C ILE A 35 28.26 -1.98 0.15
N PRO A 36 28.86 -2.54 -0.92
CA PRO A 36 28.21 -3.59 -1.68
C PRO A 36 27.91 -4.78 -0.78
N ALA A 37 26.80 -5.48 -1.04
CA ALA A 37 26.33 -6.58 -0.19
C ALA A 37 27.43 -7.63 0.09
N ASP A 38 28.27 -7.93 -0.90
CA ASP A 38 29.39 -8.85 -0.76
C ASP A 38 30.45 -8.35 0.23
N GLU A 39 30.73 -7.04 0.25
CA GLU A 39 31.69 -6.45 1.18
C GLU A 39 31.13 -6.43 2.62
N ALA A 40 29.83 -6.21 2.78
CA ALA A 40 29.16 -6.29 4.08
C ALA A 40 29.19 -7.71 4.69
N LEU A 41 29.32 -8.74 3.86
CA LEU A 41 29.43 -10.14 4.28
C LEU A 41 30.88 -10.60 4.51
N THR A 42 31.88 -9.72 4.34
CA THR A 42 33.29 -10.05 4.58
C THR A 42 33.50 -10.48 6.04
N GLY A 43 34.01 -11.69 6.25
CA GLY A 43 34.28 -12.25 7.59
C GLY A 43 33.09 -13.00 8.21
N VAL A 44 31.98 -13.15 7.47
CA VAL A 44 30.90 -14.07 7.84
C VAL A 44 31.21 -15.44 7.24
N ASP A 45 31.83 -16.32 8.04
CA ASP A 45 32.13 -17.70 7.65
C ASP A 45 30.95 -18.67 7.93
N ALA A 46 29.85 -18.16 8.49
CA ALA A 46 28.69 -18.96 8.83
C ALA A 46 27.97 -19.44 7.57
N THR A 47 27.80 -20.76 7.45
CA THR A 47 26.94 -21.34 6.41
C THR A 47 25.48 -21.05 6.73
N PRO A 48 24.66 -20.56 5.79
CA PRO A 48 23.23 -20.40 5.98
C PRO A 48 22.61 -21.73 6.44
N VAL A 49 21.79 -21.68 7.49
CA VAL A 49 21.02 -22.83 7.94
C VAL A 49 19.79 -22.95 7.06
N ALA A 50 19.48 -24.17 6.62
CA ALA A 50 18.28 -24.42 5.83
C ALA A 50 17.03 -24.09 6.67
N ASP A 51 16.16 -23.25 6.14
CA ASP A 51 14.83 -23.01 6.69
C ASP A 51 13.87 -24.06 6.11
N GLU A 52 13.44 -25.01 6.93
CA GLU A 52 12.49 -26.06 6.54
C GLU A 52 11.12 -25.48 6.13
N ALA A 53 10.76 -24.30 6.65
CA ALA A 53 9.52 -23.62 6.33
C ALA A 53 9.58 -22.88 4.99
N ALA A 54 10.76 -22.62 4.41
CA ALA A 54 10.89 -21.95 3.11
C ALA A 54 10.28 -22.76 1.95
N THR A 55 10.21 -24.09 2.10
CA THR A 55 9.53 -25.01 1.16
C THR A 55 8.14 -25.43 1.62
N ALA A 56 7.64 -24.87 2.73
CA ALA A 56 6.26 -25.09 3.11
C ALA A 56 5.36 -24.58 1.98
N THR A 57 4.53 -25.48 1.44
CA THR A 57 3.45 -25.06 0.57
C THR A 57 2.46 -24.31 1.45
N GLU A 58 2.46 -22.99 1.36
CA GLU A 58 1.35 -22.21 1.88
C GLU A 58 0.10 -22.62 1.10
N GLU A 59 -1.01 -22.85 1.80
CA GLU A 59 -2.29 -23.01 1.14
C GLU A 59 -2.48 -21.77 0.26
N ALA A 60 -2.78 -21.97 -1.03
CA ALA A 60 -2.95 -20.88 -1.97
C ALA A 60 -3.91 -19.85 -1.35
N ASP A 61 -3.41 -18.65 -1.11
CA ASP A 61 -4.19 -17.57 -0.55
C ASP A 61 -5.28 -17.22 -1.58
N ASP A 62 -6.50 -17.69 -1.31
CA ASP A 62 -7.67 -17.44 -2.15
C ASP A 62 -7.92 -15.92 -2.32
N ALA A 63 -7.39 -15.09 -1.41
CA ALA A 63 -7.49 -13.65 -1.52
C ALA A 63 -6.64 -13.09 -2.67
N ALA A 64 -5.44 -13.63 -2.94
CA ALA A 64 -4.63 -13.24 -4.09
C ALA A 64 -5.34 -13.52 -5.43
N THR A 65 -6.03 -14.67 -5.56
CA THR A 65 -6.82 -15.00 -6.77
C THR A 65 -8.06 -14.09 -6.91
N THR A 66 -8.66 -13.69 -5.78
CA THR A 66 -9.82 -12.80 -5.76
C THR A 66 -9.44 -11.35 -6.10
N GLU A 67 -8.27 -10.90 -5.65
CA GLU A 67 -7.75 -9.56 -5.92
C GLU A 67 -7.44 -9.36 -7.40
N GLU A 68 -6.81 -10.36 -8.04
CA GLU A 68 -6.47 -10.31 -9.46
C GLU A 68 -7.73 -10.25 -10.35
N ALA A 69 -8.78 -11.01 -9.98
CA ALA A 69 -10.09 -10.92 -10.63
C ALA A 69 -10.76 -9.55 -10.45
N ALA A 70 -10.67 -8.95 -9.25
CA ALA A 70 -11.23 -7.63 -8.98
C ALA A 70 -10.50 -6.51 -9.74
N ILE A 71 -9.18 -6.61 -9.89
CA ILE A 71 -8.36 -5.68 -10.68
C ILE A 71 -8.76 -5.76 -12.16
N GLN A 72 -8.95 -6.98 -12.68
CA GLN A 72 -9.32 -7.19 -14.07
C GLN A 72 -10.72 -6.61 -14.37
N GLU A 73 -11.69 -6.86 -13.50
CA GLU A 73 -13.04 -6.29 -13.63
C GLU A 73 -13.04 -4.76 -13.51
N ALA A 74 -12.19 -4.18 -12.66
CA ALA A 74 -12.04 -2.73 -12.58
C ALA A 74 -11.45 -2.14 -13.87
N GLY A 75 -10.49 -2.82 -14.47
CA GLY A 75 -9.89 -2.44 -15.76
C GLY A 75 -10.91 -2.45 -16.89
N ASP A 76 -11.71 -3.51 -17.00
CA ASP A 76 -12.76 -3.64 -18.02
C ASP A 76 -13.80 -2.53 -17.90
N LYS A 77 -14.28 -2.23 -16.69
CA LYS A 77 -15.22 -1.13 -16.43
C LYS A 77 -14.65 0.25 -16.79
N ALA A 78 -13.35 0.46 -16.53
CA ALA A 78 -12.69 1.70 -16.88
C ALA A 78 -12.58 1.87 -18.41
N ALA A 79 -12.29 0.79 -19.13
CA ALA A 79 -12.26 0.79 -20.59
C ALA A 79 -13.65 1.07 -21.19
N ASP A 80 -14.70 0.44 -20.67
CA ASP A 80 -16.08 0.68 -21.09
C ASP A 80 -16.49 2.14 -20.85
N THR A 81 -16.17 2.67 -19.67
CA THR A 81 -16.44 4.08 -19.34
C THR A 81 -15.71 5.04 -20.27
N ALA A 82 -14.45 4.72 -20.62
CA ALA A 82 -13.68 5.53 -21.56
C ALA A 82 -14.27 5.49 -22.98
N ALA A 83 -14.74 4.33 -23.43
CA ALA A 83 -15.42 4.19 -24.72
C ALA A 83 -16.72 5.00 -24.76
N GLU A 84 -17.57 4.89 -23.74
CA GLU A 84 -18.80 5.67 -23.62
C GLU A 84 -18.54 7.18 -23.62
N ALA A 85 -17.48 7.62 -22.93
CA ALA A 85 -17.09 9.03 -22.92
C ALA A 85 -16.61 9.51 -24.30
N MET A 86 -15.89 8.69 -25.06
CA MET A 86 -15.47 9.01 -26.42
C MET A 86 -16.66 9.08 -27.39
N ASP A 87 -17.61 8.15 -27.28
CA ASP A 87 -18.83 8.16 -28.08
C ASP A 87 -19.68 9.41 -27.77
N ALA A 88 -19.84 9.77 -26.49
CA ALA A 88 -20.56 10.98 -26.09
C ALA A 88 -19.90 12.27 -26.63
N MET A 89 -18.56 12.33 -26.66
CA MET A 89 -17.83 13.47 -27.24
C MET A 89 -17.94 13.52 -28.77
N ALA A 90 -18.05 12.38 -29.44
CA ALA A 90 -18.27 12.30 -30.88
C ALA A 90 -19.70 12.76 -31.25
N GLU A 91 -20.71 12.32 -30.49
CA GLU A 91 -22.10 12.74 -30.69
C GLU A 91 -22.31 14.25 -30.45
N ASP A 92 -21.59 14.86 -29.49
CA ASP A 92 -21.64 16.31 -29.23
C ASP A 92 -20.97 17.17 -30.33
N THR A 93 -20.14 16.55 -31.19
CA THR A 93 -19.47 17.23 -32.32
C THR A 93 -20.33 17.20 -33.60
N GLU A 94 -21.30 16.28 -33.70
CA GLU A 94 -22.13 16.07 -34.91
C GLU A 94 -23.47 16.84 -34.89
N ASN A 95 -23.73 17.65 -33.86
CA ASN A 95 -24.95 18.46 -33.70
C ASN A 95 -24.64 19.97 -33.67
#